data_AF-A0AA38MPF6-F1
#
_entry.id   AF-A0AA38MPF6-F1
#
_cell.length_a   1.000
_cell.length_b   1.000
_cell.length_c   1.000
_cell.angle_alpha   90.00
_cell.angle_beta   90.00
_cell.angle_gamma   90.00
#
_symmetry.space_group_name_H-M   'P 1'
#
loop_
_entity.id
_entity.type
_entity.pdbx_description
1 polymer ?
#
loop_
_entity_poly.entity_id
_entity_poly.type
_entity_poly.pdbx_seq_one_letter_code
_entity_poly.pdbx_strand_id
1 'polypeptide(L)'
;MAFSEQHKMFMVISYYRNGVKEDGTWQFLIGLCMEKFREEFPDFAVEYTQFRQTLNVSLKNFQETGSVTRKTGTGRPKKRTPELLKKREK
;
A
#
# COMPACT_ATOMS: atom_id res chain seq x y z
N MET A 1 0.95 13.58 3.99
CA MET A 1 2.14 12.81 3.57
C MET A 1 1.67 11.57 2.82
N ALA A 2 2.39 11.14 1.78
CA ALA A 2 1.98 9.98 0.98
C ALA A 2 2.90 8.79 1.27
N PHE A 3 2.32 7.66 1.63
CA PHE A 3 3.06 6.40 1.77
C PHE A 3 3.40 5.84 0.39
N SER A 4 4.68 5.54 0.18
CA SER A 4 5.16 4.84 -1.01
C SER A 4 4.65 3.39 -1.03
N GLU A 5 4.78 2.73 -2.17
CA GLU A 5 4.49 1.29 -2.28
C GLU A 5 5.38 0.47 -1.35
N GLN A 6 6.67 0.79 -1.26
CA GLN A 6 7.62 0.15 -0.35
C GLN A 6 7.18 0.27 1.11
N HIS A 7 6.76 1.48 1.54
CA HIS A 7 6.27 1.68 2.91
C HIS A 7 5.08 0.77 3.21
N LYS A 8 4.10 0.71 2.30
CA LYS A 8 2.91 -0.10 2.52
C LYS A 8 3.21 -1.60 2.47
N MET A 9 4.08 -2.03 1.57
CA MET A 9 4.52 -3.43 1.49
C MET A 9 5.21 -3.85 2.80
N PHE A 10 6.11 -3.01 3.32
CA PHE A 10 6.75 -3.25 4.61
C PHE A 10 5.72 -3.32 5.75
N MET A 11 4.75 -2.41 5.81
CA MET A 11 3.70 -2.41 6.83
C MET A 11 2.91 -3.73 6.85
N VAL A 12 2.48 -4.23 5.69
CA VAL A 12 1.72 -5.48 5.60
C VAL A 12 2.59 -6.67 6.00
N ILE A 13 3.82 -6.74 5.49
CA ILE A 13 4.75 -7.84 5.79
C ILE A 13 5.09 -7.87 7.28
N SER A 14 5.48 -6.73 7.85
CA SER A 14 5.82 -6.62 9.27
C SER A 14 4.62 -6.93 10.16
N TYR A 15 3.41 -6.48 9.80
CA TYR A 15 2.19 -6.81 10.55
C TYR A 15 1.96 -8.32 10.66
N TYR A 16 2.07 -9.07 9.55
CA TYR A 16 1.88 -10.52 9.58
C TYR A 16 3.06 -11.28 10.22
N ARG A 17 4.30 -10.84 9.99
CA ARG A 17 5.50 -11.47 10.56
C ARG A 17 5.58 -11.33 12.08
N ASN A 18 5.07 -10.22 12.60
CA ASN A 18 5.06 -9.92 14.03
C ASN A 18 3.81 -10.48 14.74
N GLY A 19 2.99 -11.28 14.04
CA GLY A 19 1.88 -11.98 14.67
C GLY A 19 2.40 -12.94 15.73
N VAL A 20 1.84 -12.87 16.93
CA VAL A 20 2.12 -13.82 18.01
C VAL A 20 0.92 -14.75 18.14
N LYS A 21 1.17 -16.05 18.29
CA LYS A 21 0.12 -17.03 18.54
C LYS A 21 -0.03 -17.22 20.05
N GLU A 22 -1.09 -16.66 20.62
CA GLU A 22 -1.42 -16.78 22.04
C GLU A 22 -2.73 -17.54 22.17
N ASP A 23 -2.73 -18.62 22.98
CA ASP A 23 -3.88 -19.51 23.20
C ASP A 23 -4.57 -20.00 21.91
N GLY A 24 -3.78 -20.32 20.90
CA GLY A 24 -4.29 -20.80 19.60
C GLY A 24 -4.78 -19.70 18.66
N THR A 25 -4.87 -18.46 19.12
CA THR A 25 -5.33 -17.30 18.34
C THR A 25 -4.15 -16.44 17.89
N TRP A 26 -4.15 -16.02 16.62
CA TRP A 26 -3.16 -15.06 16.14
C TRP A 26 -3.52 -13.65 16.60
N GLN A 27 -2.65 -13.06 17.39
CA GLN A 27 -2.71 -11.66 17.78
C GLN A 27 -1.72 -10.84 16.95
N PHE A 28 -2.19 -9.73 16.40
CA PHE A 28 -1.38 -8.83 15.60
C PHE A 28 -1.36 -7.44 16.25
N LEU A 29 -0.17 -6.97 16.60
CA LEU A 29 0.01 -5.70 17.30
C LEU A 29 0.48 -4.61 16.33
N ILE A 30 -0.38 -3.60 16.12
CA ILE A 30 -0.06 -2.44 15.27
C ILE A 30 1.11 -1.64 15.86
N GLY A 31 1.20 -1.53 17.19
CA GLY A 31 2.30 -0.83 17.85
C GLY A 31 3.67 -1.40 17.48
N LEU A 32 3.81 -2.72 17.54
CA LEU A 32 5.07 -3.41 17.23
C LEU A 32 5.42 -3.29 15.73
N CYS A 33 4.42 -3.30 14.86
CA CYS A 33 4.59 -2.99 13.44
C CYS A 33 5.07 -1.54 13.21
N MET A 34 4.54 -0.57 13.96
CA MET A 34 4.93 0.83 13.86
C MET A 34 6.37 1.07 14.35
N GLU A 35 6.79 0.41 15.43
CA GLU A 35 8.17 0.49 15.94
C GLU A 35 9.16 0.00 14.89
N LYS A 36 8.92 -1.20 14.34
CA LYS A 36 9.71 -1.75 13.22
C LYS A 36 9.74 -0.82 12.01
N PHE A 37 8.62 -0.16 11.71
CA PHE A 37 8.55 0.79 10.61
C PHE A 37 9.41 2.03 10.87
N ARG A 38 9.47 2.52 12.11
CA ARG A 38 10.32 3.66 12.50
C ARG A 38 11.80 3.30 12.48
N GLU A 39 12.15 2.06 12.82
CA GLU A 39 13.52 1.55 12.69
C GLU A 39 13.98 1.50 11.22
N GLU A 40 13.11 1.02 10.33
CA GLU A 40 13.43 0.88 8.91
C GLU A 40 13.40 2.23 8.15
N PHE A 41 12.46 3.12 8.51
CA PHE A 41 12.26 4.42 7.86
C PHE A 41 12.36 5.57 8.88
N PRO A 42 13.54 5.83 9.46
CA PRO A 42 13.71 6.83 10.51
C PRO A 42 13.42 8.26 10.03
N ASP A 43 13.64 8.54 8.75
CA ASP A 43 13.37 9.84 8.13
C ASP A 43 11.88 10.07 7.85
N PHE A 44 11.04 9.03 7.95
CA PHE A 44 9.61 9.13 7.66
C PHE A 44 8.81 9.36 8.95
N ALA A 45 8.63 10.63 9.29
CA ALA A 45 7.81 11.03 10.44
C ALA A 45 6.34 10.63 10.22
N VAL A 46 5.87 9.65 11.00
CA VAL A 46 4.50 9.13 10.90
C VAL A 46 3.78 9.14 12.26
N GLU A 47 2.56 9.67 12.24
CA GLU A 47 1.64 9.64 13.38
C GLU A 47 0.91 8.29 13.45
N TYR A 48 0.60 7.81 14.65
CA TYR A 48 -0.05 6.52 14.85
C TYR A 48 -1.41 6.43 14.14
N THR A 49 -2.20 7.50 14.15
CA THR A 49 -3.52 7.56 13.50
C THR A 49 -3.40 7.35 11.98
N GLN A 50 -2.46 8.05 11.34
CA GLN A 50 -2.18 7.95 9.91
C GLN A 50 -1.63 6.57 9.54
N PHE A 51 -0.72 6.04 10.36
CA PHE A 51 -0.16 4.71 10.20
C PHE A 51 -1.24 3.63 10.24
N ARG A 52 -2.09 3.66 11.28
CA ARG A 52 -3.19 2.72 11.46
C ARG A 52 -4.19 2.75 10.30
N GLN A 53 -4.58 3.94 9.86
CA GLN A 53 -5.49 4.08 8.72
C GLN A 53 -4.89 3.49 7.44
N THR A 54 -3.62 3.79 7.17
CA THR A 54 -2.93 3.30 5.97
C THR A 54 -2.75 1.79 6.01
N LEU A 55 -2.31 1.24 7.14
CA LEU A 55 -2.18 -0.20 7.36
C LEU A 55 -3.52 -0.91 7.12
N ASN A 56 -4.62 -0.43 7.68
CA ASN A 56 -5.93 -1.05 7.49
C ASN A 56 -6.37 -1.08 6.03
N VAL A 57 -6.17 0.02 5.29
CA VAL A 57 -6.47 0.09 3.86
C VAL A 57 -5.58 -0.89 3.07
N SER A 58 -4.29 -0.94 3.40
CA SER A 58 -3.32 -1.84 2.78
C SER A 58 -3.63 -3.31 3.03
N LEU A 59 -4.04 -3.68 4.26
CA LEU A 59 -4.47 -5.02 4.60
C LEU A 59 -5.74 -5.42 3.85
N LYS A 60 -6.73 -4.53 3.79
CA LYS A 60 -7.95 -4.76 3.03
C LYS A 60 -7.65 -5.02 1.55
N ASN A 61 -6.84 -4.15 0.92
CA ASN A 61 -6.44 -4.33 -0.48
C ASN A 61 -5.70 -5.64 -0.70
N PHE A 62 -4.80 -6.00 0.23
CA PHE A 62 -4.02 -7.24 0.14
C PHE A 62 -4.92 -8.48 0.24
N GLN A 63 -5.91 -8.47 1.12
CA GLN A 63 -6.89 -9.56 1.24
C GLN A 63 -7.78 -9.68 0.01
N GLU A 64 -8.21 -8.57 -0.58
CA GLU A 64 -9.13 -8.57 -1.73
C GLU A 64 -8.42 -8.86 -3.06
N THR A 65 -7.17 -8.41 -3.22
CA THR A 65 -6.48 -8.39 -4.52
C THR A 65 -5.09 -9.00 -4.53
N GLY A 66 -4.54 -9.36 -3.36
CA GLY A 66 -3.14 -9.78 -3.22
C GLY A 66 -2.12 -8.65 -3.41
N SER A 67 -2.58 -7.41 -3.64
CA SER A 67 -1.75 -6.24 -3.84
C SER A 67 -1.92 -5.24 -2.71
N VAL A 68 -0.84 -4.53 -2.40
CA VAL A 68 -0.85 -3.43 -1.44
C VAL A 68 -1.12 -2.09 -2.13
N THR A 69 -0.95 -2.05 -3.46
CA THR A 69 -1.32 -0.91 -4.30
C THR A 69 -2.73 -1.04 -4.82
N ARG A 70 -3.32 0.11 -5.17
CA ARG A 70 -4.58 0.12 -5.90
C ARG A 70 -4.34 -0.58 -7.24
N LYS A 71 -5.25 -1.48 -7.63
CA LYS A 71 -5.25 -2.09 -8.96
C LYS A 71 -4.96 -1.01 -10.00
N THR A 72 -3.88 -1.17 -10.76
CA THR A 72 -3.55 -0.28 -11.87
C THR A 72 -4.78 -0.27 -12.75
N GLY A 73 -5.47 0.88 -12.81
CA GLY A 73 -6.67 0.99 -13.62
C GLY A 73 -6.32 0.51 -15.01
N THR A 74 -7.18 -0.31 -15.61
CA THR A 74 -7.15 -0.57 -17.05
C THR A 74 -7.48 0.75 -17.72
N GLY A 75 -6.52 1.69 -17.72
CA GLY A 75 -6.69 2.99 -18.32
C GLY A 75 -7.18 2.74 -19.73
N ARG A 76 -8.24 3.46 -20.12
CA ARG A 76 -8.74 3.41 -21.49
C ARG A 76 -7.53 3.58 -22.41
N PRO A 77 -7.19 2.60 -23.26
CA PRO A 77 -6.08 2.74 -24.19
C PRO A 77 -6.31 4.01 -24.99
N LYS A 78 -5.47 5.02 -24.81
CA LYS A 78 -5.54 6.26 -25.59
C LYS A 78 -4.89 5.95 -26.94
N LYS A 79 -5.51 5.05 -27.72
CA LYS A 79 -5.13 4.75 -29.09
C LYS A 79 -5.41 6.00 -29.91
N ARG A 80 -4.39 6.84 -30.10
CA ARG A 80 -4.45 7.98 -31.02
C ARG A 80 -4.10 7.44 -32.40
N THR A 81 -5.11 7.14 -33.21
CA THR A 81 -4.93 6.68 -34.59
C THR A 81 -4.17 7.77 -35.38
N PRO A 82 -3.15 7.44 -36.19
CA PRO A 82 -2.40 8.43 -36.97
C PRO A 82 -3.29 9.21 -37.97
N GLU A 83 -4.43 8.66 -38.35
CA GLU A 83 -5.44 9.33 -39.19
C GLU A 83 -6.03 10.59 -38.56
N LEU A 84 -6.06 10.69 -37.22
CA LEU A 84 -6.59 11.86 -36.51
C LEU A 84 -5.59 13.02 -36.39
N LEU A 85 -4.30 12.79 -36.69
CA LEU A 85 -3.30 13.86 -36.79
C LEU A 85 -3.42 14.59 -38.14
N LYS A 86 -3.62 13.86 -39.24
CA LYS A 86 -3.78 14.45 -40.59
C LYS A 86 -5.03 15.32 -40.75
N LYS A 87 -6.08 15.11 -39.94
CA LYS A 87 -7.30 15.95 -39.94
C LYS A 87 -7.15 17.30 -39.22
N ARG A 88 -6.02 17.56 -38.54
CA ARG A 88 -5.75 18.84 -37.88
C ARG A 88 -4.89 19.80 -38.70
N GLU A 89 -4.36 19.33 -39.83
CA GLU A 89 -3.49 20.11 -40.74
C GLU A 89 -4.18 20.46 -42.08
N LYS A 90 -5.51 20.47 -42.14
CA LYS A 90 -6.27 20.94 -43.30
C LYS A 90 -7.40 21.86 -42.88
#